data_AF-A0A5J4T7Y3-F1
#
_entry.id   AF-A0A5J4T7Y3-F1
#
_cell.length_a   1.000
_cell.length_b   1.000
_cell.length_c   1.000
_cell.angle_alpha   90.00
_cell.angle_beta   90.00
_cell.angle_gamma   90.00
#
_symmetry.space_group_name_H-M   'P 1'
#
loop_
_entity.id
_entity.type
_entity.pdbx_description
1 polymer ?
#
loop_
_entity_poly.entity_id
_entity_poly.type
_entity_poly.pdbx_seq_one_letter_code
_entity_poly.pdbx_strand_id
1 'polypeptide(L)'
;MKASNDHEDFVITKISQDVSLIGLYIPSKKIGIIRIITFQPDDIDEFQYSFYEIVRSFADRNNPLYAKKLIIDLRYNTGGYTRLAPFIFRFLFPNADSPIWPPADLVKAPINEITRLFEDFFIKQDPDNEELFLDEVTGDIIHDYYQQEGLQRTTTIGEEVGLYTSITVDLTKRATYYAGHLDKIKNYSLEWNLFRSTHWQKKDVVVIVNGQSISTSAIFAQ
;
A
#
# COMPACT_ATOMS: atom_id res chain seq x y z
N MET A 1 -39.12 -14.50 28.49
CA MET A 1 -37.83 -15.23 28.53
C MET A 1 -37.04 -14.78 27.30
N LYS A 2 -36.07 -13.89 27.47
CA LYS A 2 -35.24 -13.36 26.38
C LYS A 2 -34.17 -14.41 26.07
N ALA A 3 -34.15 -14.93 24.85
CA ALA A 3 -32.94 -15.53 24.31
C ALA A 3 -32.10 -14.39 23.75
N SER A 4 -31.08 -13.93 24.51
CA SER A 4 -29.99 -13.16 23.93
C SER A 4 -29.08 -14.15 23.21
N ASN A 5 -28.98 -14.06 21.88
CA ASN A 5 -27.88 -14.69 21.16
C ASN A 5 -26.65 -13.80 21.34
N ASP A 6 -25.87 -14.06 22.39
CA ASP A 6 -24.59 -13.43 22.75
C ASP A 6 -23.42 -13.93 21.86
N HIS A 7 -23.62 -14.10 20.55
CA HIS A 7 -22.65 -14.88 19.76
C HIS A 7 -21.61 -14.13 18.93
N GLU A 8 -21.63 -12.80 18.85
CA GLU A 8 -20.57 -12.07 18.14
C GLU A 8 -20.14 -10.82 18.92
N ASP A 9 -19.00 -10.91 19.61
CA ASP A 9 -18.30 -9.78 20.23
C ASP A 9 -17.53 -8.98 19.18
N PHE A 10 -18.20 -8.62 18.08
CA PHE A 10 -17.69 -7.67 17.12
C PHE A 10 -18.82 -6.84 16.52
N VAL A 11 -18.48 -5.63 16.10
CA VAL A 11 -19.37 -4.73 15.36
C VAL A 11 -18.70 -4.29 14.08
N ILE A 12 -19.45 -4.28 12.98
CA ILE A 12 -19.01 -3.65 11.73
C ILE A 12 -19.12 -2.13 11.94
N THR A 13 -18.01 -1.43 11.76
CA THR A 13 -17.95 0.03 11.94
C THR A 13 -18.10 0.75 10.62
N LYS A 14 -17.60 0.16 9.53
CA LYS A 14 -17.71 0.71 8.17
C LYS A 14 -17.47 -0.38 7.12
N ILE A 15 -18.11 -0.22 5.97
CA ILE A 15 -17.87 -1.01 4.75
C ILE A 15 -17.73 0.03 3.63
N SER A 16 -16.70 -0.09 2.78
CA SER A 16 -16.62 0.68 1.53
C SER A 16 -17.76 0.32 0.60
N GLN A 17 -18.07 1.17 -0.38
CA GLN A 17 -19.20 0.94 -1.29
C GLN A 17 -19.09 -0.38 -2.06
N ASP A 18 -17.86 -0.73 -2.45
CA ASP A 18 -17.51 -1.93 -3.21
C ASP A 18 -17.03 -3.10 -2.32
N VAL A 19 -17.06 -2.94 -0.99
CA VAL A 19 -16.60 -3.94 0.00
C VAL A 19 -15.09 -4.23 -0.06
N SER A 20 -14.30 -3.48 -0.84
CA SER A 20 -12.84 -3.59 -0.85
C SER A 20 -12.18 -3.34 0.52
N LEU A 21 -12.87 -2.62 1.41
CA LEU A 21 -12.42 -2.26 2.74
C LEU A 21 -13.53 -2.42 3.79
N ILE A 22 -13.20 -3.01 4.94
CA ILE A 22 -14.12 -3.22 6.06
C ILE A 22 -13.45 -2.84 7.38
N GLY A 23 -14.12 -2.02 8.18
CA GLY A 23 -13.78 -1.75 9.57
C GLY A 23 -14.61 -2.62 10.51
N LEU A 24 -13.97 -3.31 11.44
CA LEU A 24 -14.61 -4.07 12.51
C LEU A 24 -14.03 -3.67 13.87
N TYR A 25 -14.80 -3.78 14.93
CA TYR A 25 -14.34 -3.50 16.28
C TYR A 25 -14.79 -4.59 17.24
N ILE A 26 -13.91 -5.04 18.13
CA ILE A 26 -14.18 -6.00 19.20
C ILE A 26 -14.25 -5.23 20.53
N PRO A 27 -15.47 -4.93 21.05
CA PRO A 27 -15.64 -4.10 22.24
C PRO A 27 -14.97 -4.67 23.49
N SER A 28 -15.09 -5.98 23.75
CA SER A 28 -14.55 -6.57 24.99
C SER A 28 -13.02 -6.46 25.08
N LYS A 29 -12.33 -6.37 23.94
CA LYS A 29 -10.87 -6.30 23.85
C LYS A 29 -10.35 -4.91 23.46
N LYS A 30 -11.22 -3.99 23.04
CA LYS A 30 -10.86 -2.71 22.42
C LYS A 30 -9.89 -2.91 21.25
N ILE A 31 -10.23 -3.84 20.35
CA ILE A 31 -9.43 -4.15 19.15
C ILE A 31 -10.16 -3.61 17.93
N GLY A 32 -9.51 -2.76 17.15
CA GLY A 32 -9.93 -2.39 15.81
C GLY A 32 -9.36 -3.37 14.80
N ILE A 33 -10.14 -3.73 13.79
CA ILE A 33 -9.72 -4.57 12.67
C ILE A 33 -10.00 -3.79 11.40
N ILE A 34 -8.98 -3.63 10.57
CA ILE A 34 -9.10 -3.07 9.24
C ILE A 34 -8.83 -4.20 8.27
N ARG A 35 -9.88 -4.68 7.61
CA ARG A 35 -9.79 -5.74 6.61
C ARG A 35 -9.76 -5.13 5.23
N ILE A 36 -8.70 -5.44 4.47
CA ILE A 36 -8.50 -4.96 3.10
C ILE A 36 -8.60 -6.15 2.17
N ILE A 37 -9.70 -6.23 1.42
CA ILE A 37 -9.97 -7.33 0.49
C ILE A 37 -9.19 -7.12 -0.81
N THR A 38 -9.03 -5.89 -1.27
CA THR A 38 -8.26 -5.58 -2.47
C THR A 38 -7.73 -4.15 -2.42
N PHE A 39 -6.61 -3.91 -3.09
CA PHE A 39 -6.11 -2.58 -3.44
C PHE A 39 -6.56 -2.15 -4.85
N GLN A 40 -7.56 -2.82 -5.42
CA GLN A 40 -8.21 -2.44 -6.67
C GLN A 40 -9.69 -2.11 -6.39
N PRO A 41 -9.97 -1.02 -5.65
CA PRO A 41 -11.34 -0.59 -5.43
C PRO A 41 -11.96 -0.04 -6.73
N ASP A 42 -13.29 -0.08 -6.81
CA ASP A 42 -14.05 0.56 -7.90
C ASP A 42 -13.89 2.09 -7.87
N ASP A 43 -13.72 2.66 -6.66
CA ASP A 43 -13.48 4.07 -6.42
C ASP A 43 -12.33 4.26 -5.42
N ILE A 44 -11.21 4.80 -5.91
CA ILE A 44 -9.99 5.04 -5.13
C ILE A 44 -10.18 6.15 -4.09
N ASP A 45 -10.98 7.16 -4.38
CA ASP A 45 -11.23 8.29 -3.47
C ASP A 45 -12.11 7.84 -2.31
N GLU A 46 -13.15 7.07 -2.61
CA GLU A 46 -14.01 6.46 -1.61
C GLU A 46 -13.23 5.50 -0.73
N PHE A 47 -12.37 4.65 -1.29
CA PHE A 47 -11.49 3.76 -0.52
C PHE A 47 -10.61 4.54 0.46
N GLN A 48 -9.93 5.59 -0.02
CA GLN A 48 -9.05 6.41 0.81
C GLN A 48 -9.82 7.13 1.92
N TYR A 49 -10.98 7.70 1.60
CA TYR A 49 -11.83 8.36 2.58
C TYR A 49 -12.36 7.36 3.61
N SER A 50 -12.78 6.19 3.15
CA SER A 50 -13.29 5.13 4.01
C SER A 50 -12.22 4.59 4.96
N PHE A 51 -10.98 4.46 4.50
CA PHE A 51 -9.83 4.13 5.33
C PHE A 51 -9.56 5.20 6.39
N TYR A 52 -9.55 6.47 5.99
CA TYR A 52 -9.40 7.60 6.90
C TYR A 52 -10.44 7.58 8.03
N GLU A 53 -11.73 7.39 7.70
CA GLU A 53 -12.80 7.37 8.70
C GLU A 53 -12.67 6.20 9.70
N ILE A 54 -12.32 5.01 9.21
CA ILE A 54 -12.08 3.84 10.07
C ILE A 54 -10.96 4.16 11.06
N VAL A 55 -9.81 4.62 10.58
CA VAL A 55 -8.65 4.93 11.44
C VAL A 55 -8.99 6.02 12.44
N ARG A 56 -9.66 7.09 12.01
CA ARG A 56 -10.09 8.18 12.90
C ARG A 56 -11.00 7.68 14.02
N SER A 57 -11.96 6.81 13.70
CA SER A 57 -12.86 6.23 14.69
C SER A 57 -12.14 5.38 15.73
N PHE A 58 -11.10 4.64 15.31
CA PHE A 58 -10.32 3.79 16.18
C PHE A 58 -9.26 4.55 16.99
N ALA A 59 -8.74 5.65 16.47
CA ALA A 59 -7.65 6.41 17.10
C ALA A 59 -8.12 7.44 18.13
N ASP A 60 -9.33 8.00 17.98
CA ASP A 60 -9.86 9.01 18.90
C ASP A 60 -10.27 8.40 20.25
N ARG A 61 -9.60 8.80 21.33
CA ARG A 61 -9.84 8.30 22.71
C ARG A 61 -11.23 8.61 23.24
N ASN A 62 -11.91 9.61 22.69
CA ASN A 62 -13.26 9.99 23.08
C ASN A 62 -14.33 9.24 22.26
N ASN A 63 -13.92 8.52 21.22
CA ASN A 63 -14.83 7.73 20.39
C ASN A 63 -15.18 6.40 21.10
N PRO A 64 -16.45 5.97 21.09
CA PRO A 64 -16.84 4.65 21.62
C PRO A 64 -16.10 3.46 20.98
N LEU A 65 -15.59 3.65 19.75
CA LEU A 65 -14.82 2.68 18.98
C LEU A 65 -13.31 2.78 19.21
N TYR A 66 -12.86 3.57 20.19
CA TYR A 66 -11.44 3.72 20.51
C TYR A 66 -10.75 2.35 20.71
N ALA A 67 -9.81 2.05 19.82
CA ALA A 67 -9.08 0.80 19.80
C ALA A 67 -7.72 0.96 20.48
N LYS A 68 -7.43 0.10 21.46
CA LYS A 68 -6.09 0.00 22.08
C LYS A 68 -5.10 -0.78 21.22
N LYS A 69 -5.60 -1.66 20.35
CA LYS A 69 -4.82 -2.52 19.46
C LYS A 69 -5.47 -2.55 18.08
N LEU A 70 -4.65 -2.79 17.06
CA LEU A 70 -5.08 -2.84 15.67
C LEU A 70 -4.72 -4.20 15.05
N ILE A 71 -5.64 -4.77 14.29
CA ILE A 71 -5.37 -5.88 13.37
C ILE A 71 -5.56 -5.36 11.95
N ILE A 72 -4.57 -5.54 11.10
CA ILE A 72 -4.69 -5.31 9.66
C ILE A 72 -4.85 -6.68 9.01
N ASP A 73 -6.05 -6.97 8.52
CA ASP A 73 -6.38 -8.25 7.89
C ASP A 73 -6.23 -8.16 6.37
N LEU A 74 -5.15 -8.77 5.87
CA LEU A 74 -4.82 -8.91 4.46
C LEU A 74 -4.98 -10.35 3.97
N ARG A 75 -5.63 -11.22 4.75
CA ARG A 75 -5.88 -12.59 4.31
C ARG A 75 -6.81 -12.55 3.08
N TYR A 76 -6.37 -13.23 2.03
CA TYR A 76 -7.05 -13.26 0.73
C TYR A 76 -7.12 -11.90 0.01
N ASN A 77 -6.23 -10.96 0.37
CA ASN A 77 -6.07 -9.74 -0.39
C ASN A 77 -5.56 -10.07 -1.81
N THR A 78 -6.26 -9.60 -2.84
CA THR A 78 -5.96 -9.93 -4.25
C THR A 78 -4.93 -9.02 -4.91
N GLY A 79 -4.31 -8.10 -4.17
CA GLY A 79 -3.43 -7.06 -4.71
C GLY A 79 -4.23 -5.90 -5.31
N GLY A 80 -3.65 -5.18 -6.27
CA GLY A 80 -4.25 -4.03 -6.93
C GLY A 80 -3.26 -2.90 -7.17
N TYR A 81 -3.73 -1.65 -7.10
CA TYR A 81 -2.92 -0.46 -7.32
C TYR A 81 -1.77 -0.37 -6.30
N THR A 82 -0.54 -0.41 -6.80
CA THR A 82 0.70 -0.38 -5.98
C THR A 82 0.77 0.83 -5.05
N ARG A 83 0.22 1.98 -5.47
CA ARG A 83 0.19 3.23 -4.68
C ARG A 83 -0.62 3.18 -3.40
N LEU A 84 -1.67 2.37 -3.32
CA LEU A 84 -2.60 2.41 -2.17
C LEU A 84 -1.97 1.87 -0.90
N ALA A 85 -1.14 0.82 -0.99
CA ALA A 85 -0.45 0.28 0.18
C ALA A 85 0.46 1.33 0.85
N PRO A 86 1.39 2.00 0.14
CA PRO A 86 2.14 3.13 0.68
C PRO A 86 1.29 4.22 1.34
N PHE A 87 0.16 4.63 0.75
CA PHE A 87 -0.73 5.64 1.34
C PHE A 87 -1.24 5.23 2.71
N ILE A 88 -1.83 4.04 2.81
CA ILE A 88 -2.45 3.59 4.04
C ILE A 88 -1.42 3.30 5.15
N PHE A 89 -0.27 2.73 4.80
CA PHE A 89 0.75 2.36 5.79
C PHE A 89 1.51 3.59 6.30
N ARG A 90 1.79 4.59 5.44
CA ARG A 90 2.32 5.89 5.89
C ARG A 90 1.32 6.62 6.80
N PHE A 91 0.03 6.50 6.53
CA PHE A 91 -0.98 7.11 7.38
C PHE A 91 -1.06 6.45 8.76
N LEU A 92 -1.04 5.11 8.83
CA LEU A 92 -1.02 4.37 10.10
C LEU A 92 0.28 4.55 10.89
N PHE A 93 1.41 4.59 10.19
CA PHE A 93 2.75 4.63 10.76
C PHE A 93 3.55 5.79 10.18
N PRO A 94 3.24 7.05 10.55
CA PRO A 94 3.90 8.23 10.00
C PRO A 94 5.38 8.32 10.33
N ASN A 95 5.84 7.57 11.35
CA ASN A 95 7.23 7.47 11.77
C ASN A 95 7.96 6.27 11.16
N ALA A 96 7.29 5.43 10.36
CA ALA A 96 7.97 4.37 9.63
C ALA A 96 8.75 5.00 8.49
N ASP A 97 10.08 4.94 8.58
CA ASP A 97 11.01 5.37 7.52
C ASP A 97 10.89 4.54 6.23
N SER A 98 10.07 3.48 6.24
CA SER A 98 9.79 2.64 5.09
C SER A 98 8.29 2.32 5.00
N PRO A 99 7.70 2.40 3.78
CA PRO A 99 8.33 2.80 2.54
C PRO A 99 8.33 4.32 2.37
N ILE A 100 9.53 4.88 2.33
CA ILE A 100 9.90 5.70 1.19
C ILE A 100 9.64 4.79 -0.01
N TRP A 101 8.55 5.04 -0.74
CA TRP A 101 8.33 4.69 -2.14
C TRP A 101 9.31 3.65 -2.74
N PRO A 102 8.85 2.45 -3.17
CA PRO A 102 9.73 1.36 -3.55
C PRO A 102 10.74 1.78 -4.64
N PRO A 103 11.99 1.31 -4.55
CA PRO A 103 12.95 1.51 -5.63
C PRO A 103 12.49 0.74 -6.87
N ALA A 104 12.85 1.27 -8.04
CA ALA A 104 12.54 0.71 -9.34
C ALA A 104 13.82 0.57 -10.17
N ASP A 105 14.09 -0.66 -10.62
CA ASP A 105 15.09 -1.04 -11.61
C ASP A 105 14.58 -2.22 -12.47
N LEU A 106 13.66 -1.90 -13.37
CA LEU A 106 12.92 -2.87 -14.17
C LEU A 106 13.79 -3.49 -15.26
N VAL A 107 13.51 -4.75 -15.60
CA VAL A 107 14.18 -5.42 -16.72
C VAL A 107 13.76 -4.76 -18.04
N LYS A 108 14.75 -4.37 -18.84
CA LYS A 108 14.49 -3.85 -20.19
C LYS A 108 14.05 -4.98 -21.10
N ALA A 109 13.01 -4.72 -21.87
CA ALA A 109 12.55 -5.58 -22.94
C ALA A 109 12.25 -4.73 -24.18
N PRO A 110 12.40 -5.25 -25.41
CA PRO A 110 12.10 -4.49 -26.62
C PRO A 110 10.68 -3.91 -26.65
N ILE A 111 9.71 -4.61 -26.04
CA ILE A 111 8.32 -4.16 -25.94
C ILE A 111 8.17 -2.87 -25.11
N ASN A 112 9.11 -2.56 -24.22
CA ASN A 112 9.04 -1.36 -23.37
C ASN A 112 9.12 -0.07 -24.20
N GLU A 113 9.63 -0.11 -25.43
CA GLU A 113 9.56 1.01 -26.38
C GLU A 113 8.11 1.44 -26.68
N ILE A 114 7.19 0.47 -26.74
CA ILE A 114 5.76 0.71 -26.96
C ILE A 114 5.11 1.20 -25.68
N THR A 115 5.38 0.56 -24.54
CA THR A 115 4.84 0.98 -23.22
C THR A 115 5.17 2.44 -22.92
N ARG A 116 6.40 2.88 -23.23
CA ARG A 116 6.83 4.28 -23.08
C ARG A 116 5.89 5.26 -23.77
N LEU A 117 5.49 4.98 -25.01
CA LEU A 117 4.69 5.93 -25.79
C LEU A 117 3.39 6.29 -25.08
N PHE A 118 2.80 5.33 -24.36
CA PHE A 118 1.60 5.55 -23.57
C PHE A 118 1.92 6.26 -22.26
N GLU A 119 2.89 5.76 -21.47
CA GLU A 119 3.20 6.35 -20.15
C GLU A 119 3.71 7.80 -20.27
N ASP A 120 4.64 8.08 -21.19
CA ASP A 120 5.14 9.44 -21.39
C ASP A 120 4.05 10.38 -21.88
N PHE A 121 3.10 9.88 -22.67
CA PHE A 121 1.97 10.67 -23.12
C PHE A 121 1.10 11.06 -21.92
N PHE A 122 0.70 10.10 -21.09
CA PHE A 122 -0.14 10.37 -19.92
C PHE A 122 0.56 11.29 -18.91
N ILE A 123 1.82 11.02 -18.56
CA ILE A 123 2.61 11.87 -17.64
C ILE A 123 2.73 13.30 -18.18
N LYS A 124 2.86 13.50 -19.49
CA LYS A 124 2.95 14.86 -20.06
C LYS A 124 1.60 15.58 -20.13
N GLN A 125 0.50 14.83 -20.32
CA GLN A 125 -0.84 15.41 -20.42
C GLN A 125 -1.41 15.73 -19.04
N ASP A 126 -1.20 14.86 -18.06
CA ASP A 126 -1.83 14.95 -16.74
C ASP A 126 -0.94 14.37 -15.62
N PRO A 127 0.23 14.97 -15.35
CA PRO A 127 1.17 14.45 -14.36
C PRO A 127 0.58 14.37 -12.95
N ASP A 128 -0.45 15.19 -12.64
CA ASP A 128 -1.10 15.24 -11.34
C ASP A 128 -2.03 14.05 -11.07
N ASN A 129 -2.28 13.19 -12.07
CA ASN A 129 -3.08 11.98 -11.95
C ASN A 129 -2.30 10.67 -12.20
N GLU A 130 -1.00 10.77 -12.49
CA GLU A 130 -0.17 9.64 -12.92
C GLU A 130 0.83 9.17 -11.86
N GLU A 131 1.25 7.92 -11.98
CA GLU A 131 2.34 7.37 -11.17
C GLU A 131 3.69 7.75 -11.79
N LEU A 132 4.63 8.23 -10.98
CA LEU A 132 5.87 8.84 -11.47
C LEU A 132 7.09 8.02 -11.07
N PHE A 133 8.13 8.06 -11.91
CA PHE A 133 9.47 7.61 -11.53
C PHE A 133 10.35 8.83 -11.29
N LEU A 134 10.94 8.91 -10.10
CA LEU A 134 11.83 10.01 -9.72
C LEU A 134 13.28 9.56 -9.71
N ASP A 135 14.19 10.42 -10.13
CA ASP A 135 15.63 10.21 -9.98
C ASP A 135 16.00 10.14 -8.50
N GLU A 136 16.71 9.09 -8.09
CA GLU A 136 17.08 8.90 -6.67
C GLU A 136 18.03 9.98 -6.13
N VAL A 137 18.78 10.65 -7.02
CA VAL A 137 19.79 11.66 -6.67
C VAL A 137 19.19 13.07 -6.70
N THR A 138 18.47 13.42 -7.77
CA THR A 138 17.94 14.78 -7.95
C THR A 138 16.50 14.95 -7.47
N GLY A 139 15.72 13.86 -7.42
CA GLY A 139 14.28 13.90 -7.15
C GLY A 139 13.43 14.36 -8.34
N ASP A 140 14.05 14.60 -9.50
CA ASP A 140 13.33 15.05 -10.70
C ASP A 140 12.52 13.91 -11.33
N ILE A 141 11.42 14.25 -11.99
CA ILE A 141 10.63 13.29 -12.77
C ILE A 141 11.47 12.77 -13.93
N ILE A 142 11.58 11.45 -14.01
CA ILE A 142 12.18 10.76 -15.14
C ILE A 142 11.09 10.59 -16.20
N HIS A 143 11.16 11.38 -17.25
CA HIS A 143 10.50 11.07 -18.50
C HIS A 143 11.23 9.92 -19.19
N ASP A 144 10.55 9.15 -20.04
CA ASP A 144 11.07 8.02 -20.81
C ASP A 144 11.75 6.90 -20.01
N TYR A 145 11.33 6.70 -18.76
CA TYR A 145 11.95 5.79 -17.77
C TYR A 145 12.43 4.43 -18.34
N TYR A 146 11.63 3.77 -19.18
CA TYR A 146 12.00 2.47 -19.77
C TYR A 146 13.18 2.49 -20.75
N GLN A 147 13.58 3.66 -21.25
CA GLN A 147 14.73 3.84 -22.14
C GLN A 147 16.00 4.19 -21.37
N GLN A 148 15.86 4.81 -20.20
CA GLN A 148 16.98 5.22 -19.37
C GLN A 148 17.86 4.01 -19.03
N GLU A 149 19.15 4.12 -19.34
CA GLU A 149 20.10 3.04 -19.12
C GLU A 149 20.47 2.91 -17.65
N GLY A 150 20.36 1.68 -17.15
CA GLY A 150 20.76 1.31 -15.80
C GLY A 150 21.91 0.31 -15.78
N LEU A 151 21.95 -0.46 -14.69
CA LEU A 151 22.94 -1.50 -14.48
C LEU A 151 22.53 -2.80 -15.19
N GLN A 152 23.48 -3.71 -15.37
CA GLN A 152 23.20 -5.10 -15.71
C GLN A 152 23.06 -5.96 -14.46
N ARG A 153 22.16 -6.94 -14.51
CA ARG A 153 21.98 -7.94 -13.45
C ARG A 153 22.19 -9.33 -14.04
N THR A 154 23.08 -10.09 -13.42
CA THR A 154 23.36 -11.48 -13.79
C THR A 154 22.86 -12.41 -12.69
N THR A 155 22.04 -13.39 -13.07
CA THR A 155 21.59 -14.47 -12.18
C THR A 155 22.22 -15.77 -12.62
N THR A 156 22.91 -16.44 -11.70
CA THR A 156 23.58 -17.72 -11.93
C THR A 156 22.97 -18.80 -11.04
N ILE A 157 22.62 -19.94 -11.63
CA ILE A 157 22.25 -21.14 -10.87
C ILE A 157 23.48 -22.06 -10.80
N GLY A 158 23.82 -22.52 -9.59
CA GLY A 158 25.03 -23.29 -9.30
C GLY A 158 24.97 -24.77 -9.67
N GLU A 159 26.14 -25.43 -9.60
CA GLU A 159 26.45 -26.79 -10.05
C GLU A 159 25.64 -27.94 -9.41
N GLU A 160 24.86 -27.72 -8.35
CA GLU A 160 24.18 -28.79 -7.61
C GLU A 160 23.21 -29.62 -8.47
N VAL A 161 22.81 -29.11 -9.64
CA VAL A 161 21.93 -29.81 -10.61
C VAL A 161 22.63 -30.09 -11.96
N GLY A 162 23.95 -29.92 -12.04
CA GLY A 162 24.74 -30.20 -13.26
C GLY A 162 24.46 -29.27 -14.45
N LEU A 163 23.77 -28.15 -14.23
CA LEU A 163 23.43 -27.15 -15.25
C LEU A 163 24.00 -25.79 -14.87
N TYR A 164 25.13 -25.40 -15.46
CA TYR A 164 25.57 -24.01 -15.45
C TYR A 164 24.69 -23.20 -16.39
N THR A 165 23.75 -22.45 -15.81
CA THR A 165 22.97 -21.46 -16.56
C THR A 165 23.12 -20.11 -15.88
N SER A 166 23.50 -19.13 -16.70
CA SER A 166 23.62 -17.72 -16.31
C SER A 166 22.75 -16.91 -17.27
N ILE A 167 21.98 -15.97 -16.72
CA ILE A 167 21.18 -15.03 -17.50
C ILE A 167 21.59 -13.63 -17.06
N THR A 168 22.01 -12.81 -18.02
CA THR A 168 22.27 -11.38 -17.82
C THR A 168 21.15 -10.58 -18.48
N VAL A 169 20.64 -9.59 -17.75
CA VAL A 169 19.61 -8.66 -18.23
C VAL A 169 20.05 -7.22 -18.03
N ASP A 170 19.70 -6.36 -18.98
CA ASP A 170 19.83 -4.91 -18.84
C ASP A 170 18.65 -4.38 -18.01
N LEU A 171 18.93 -3.49 -17.06
CA LEU A 171 17.91 -2.82 -16.26
C LEU A 171 17.72 -1.36 -16.71
N THR A 172 16.54 -0.82 -16.41
CA THR A 172 16.29 0.62 -16.46
C THR A 172 17.13 1.33 -15.41
N LYS A 173 17.33 2.64 -15.60
CA LYS A 173 17.94 3.50 -14.58
C LYS A 173 17.23 3.30 -13.23
N ARG A 174 18.01 3.35 -12.15
CA ARG A 174 17.44 3.33 -10.79
C ARG A 174 16.57 4.56 -10.55
N ALA A 175 15.40 4.33 -10.00
CA ALA A 175 14.43 5.38 -9.69
C ALA A 175 13.65 5.06 -8.41
N THR A 176 12.98 6.08 -7.89
CA THR A 176 11.98 5.96 -6.83
C THR A 176 10.59 6.02 -7.45
N TYR A 177 9.77 4.98 -7.27
CA TYR A 177 8.36 4.99 -7.68
C TYR A 177 7.54 5.91 -6.78
N TYR A 178 6.95 6.97 -7.30
CA TYR A 178 6.29 8.01 -6.52
C TYR A 178 4.85 8.24 -6.95
N ALA A 179 3.92 8.18 -6.00
CA ALA A 179 2.51 8.56 -6.18
C ALA A 179 2.01 9.50 -5.07
N GLY A 180 2.90 10.17 -4.33
CA GLY A 180 2.54 10.89 -3.11
C GLY A 180 1.62 12.10 -3.30
N HIS A 181 1.55 12.65 -4.51
CA HIS A 181 0.63 13.73 -4.86
C HIS A 181 -0.83 13.24 -5.00
N LEU A 182 -1.04 11.92 -5.12
CA LEU A 182 -2.35 11.27 -5.25
C LEU A 182 -2.92 10.81 -3.89
N ASP A 183 -2.16 11.02 -2.80
CA ASP A 183 -2.57 10.68 -1.42
C ASP A 183 -3.60 11.70 -0.89
N LYS A 184 -4.88 11.36 -1.00
CA LYS A 184 -5.98 12.18 -0.48
C LYS A 184 -6.20 11.98 1.02
N ILE A 185 -5.72 10.89 1.61
CA ILE A 185 -5.78 10.66 3.07
C ILE A 185 -5.08 11.80 3.81
N LYS A 186 -3.94 12.27 3.28
CA LYS A 186 -3.25 13.46 3.78
C LYS A 186 -4.18 14.67 3.84
N ASN A 187 -4.96 14.92 2.79
CA ASN A 187 -5.85 16.09 2.69
C ASN A 187 -7.01 16.00 3.68
N TYR A 188 -7.61 14.82 3.85
CA TYR A 188 -8.67 14.59 4.84
C TYR A 188 -8.19 14.78 6.29
N SER A 189 -6.88 14.65 6.51
CA SER A 189 -6.28 14.65 7.84
C SER A 189 -5.77 16.02 8.29
N LEU A 190 -5.74 17.05 7.45
CA LEU A 190 -5.11 18.34 7.77
C LEU A 190 -5.69 19.00 9.03
N GLU A 191 -7.01 18.90 9.23
CA GLU A 191 -7.71 19.46 10.40
C GLU A 191 -7.82 18.47 11.57
N TRP A 192 -7.27 17.26 11.43
CA TRP A 192 -7.31 16.27 12.49
C TRP A 192 -6.17 16.50 13.48
N ASN A 193 -6.52 16.77 14.74
CA ASN A 193 -5.55 17.03 15.82
C ASN A 193 -4.56 15.89 16.10
N LEU A 194 -4.83 14.66 15.63
CA LEU A 194 -3.92 13.52 15.75
C LEU A 194 -3.14 13.25 14.45
N PHE A 195 -3.23 14.11 13.43
CA PHE A 195 -2.52 13.93 12.17
C PHE A 195 -1.00 13.77 12.40
N ARG A 196 -0.43 12.75 11.73
CA ARG A 196 0.99 12.35 11.85
C ARG A 196 1.43 11.95 13.27
N SER A 197 0.49 11.72 14.19
CA SER A 197 0.80 11.15 15.50
C SER A 197 0.82 9.61 15.43
N THR A 198 1.59 8.98 16.31
CA THR A 198 1.52 7.52 16.45
C THR A 198 0.30 7.12 17.27
N HIS A 199 -0.72 6.59 16.62
CA HIS A 199 -1.94 6.11 17.28
C HIS A 199 -1.75 4.74 17.96
N TRP A 200 -1.02 3.84 17.31
CA TRP A 200 -0.67 2.51 17.81
C TRP A 200 0.83 2.28 17.71
N GLN A 201 1.43 1.73 18.77
CA GLN A 201 2.83 1.32 18.75
C GLN A 201 2.96 -0.02 18.00
N LYS A 202 4.14 -0.34 17.48
CA LYS A 202 4.40 -1.62 16.78
C LYS A 202 3.91 -2.84 17.57
N LYS A 203 4.12 -2.85 18.89
CA LYS A 203 3.68 -3.93 19.79
C LYS A 203 2.16 -4.09 19.91
N ASP A 204 1.39 -3.09 19.48
CA ASP A 204 -0.07 -3.04 19.57
C ASP A 204 -0.73 -3.24 18.20
N VAL A 205 0.04 -3.50 17.13
CA VAL A 205 -0.46 -3.80 15.79
C VAL A 205 0.00 -5.17 15.31
N VAL A 206 -0.91 -5.91 14.69
CA VAL A 206 -0.61 -7.16 13.99
C VAL A 206 -1.14 -7.08 12.57
N VAL A 207 -0.30 -7.41 11.59
CA VAL A 207 -0.72 -7.66 10.22
C VAL A 207 -0.88 -9.16 10.05
N ILE A 208 -2.05 -9.60 9.59
CA ILE A 208 -2.28 -11.00 9.27
C ILE A 208 -2.34 -11.16 7.74
N VAL A 209 -1.50 -12.05 7.23
CA VAL A 209 -1.45 -12.44 5.82
C VAL A 209 -1.66 -13.94 5.71
N ASN A 210 -2.42 -14.35 4.70
CA ASN A 210 -2.32 -15.72 4.18
C ASN A 210 -1.36 -15.63 2.99
N GLY A 211 -0.46 -16.61 2.82
CA GLY A 211 0.64 -16.62 1.83
C GLY A 211 0.25 -16.50 0.35
N GLN A 212 -0.97 -16.08 0.03
CA GLN A 212 -1.45 -15.69 -1.29
C GLN A 212 -1.49 -14.17 -1.52
N SER A 213 -0.92 -13.34 -0.63
CA SER A 213 -0.71 -11.93 -0.93
C SER A 213 0.31 -11.81 -2.07
N ILE A 214 -0.18 -11.65 -3.30
CA ILE A 214 0.64 -11.44 -4.50
C ILE A 214 0.95 -9.94 -4.57
N SER A 215 2.22 -9.56 -4.81
CA SER A 215 2.69 -8.16 -4.93
C SER A 215 2.98 -7.40 -3.61
N THR A 216 2.97 -6.06 -3.66
CA THR A 216 3.47 -5.05 -2.72
C THR A 216 3.11 -5.32 -1.26
N SER A 217 1.93 -5.88 -0.97
CA SER A 217 1.48 -6.25 0.38
C SER A 217 2.38 -7.26 1.09
N ALA A 218 3.12 -8.09 0.35
CA ALA A 218 4.12 -9.01 0.92
C ALA A 218 5.34 -8.27 1.52
N ILE A 219 5.63 -7.04 1.06
CA ILE A 219 6.73 -6.20 1.57
C ILE A 219 6.39 -5.63 2.96
N PHE A 220 5.11 -5.45 3.28
CA PHE A 220 4.64 -4.81 4.51
C PHE A 220 4.34 -5.78 5.67
N ALA A 221 4.29 -7.08 5.38
CA ALA A 221 3.86 -8.10 6.34
C ALA A 221 5.00 -8.79 7.12
N GLN A 222 6.20 -8.19 7.14
CA GLN A 222 7.38 -8.70 7.89
C GLN A 222 7.61 -7.96 9.21
#